data_AF-A0A535CCN8-F1
#
_entry.id   AF-A0A535CCN8-F1
#
_cell.length_a   1.000
_cell.length_b   1.000
_cell.length_c   1.000
_cell.angle_alpha   90.00
_cell.angle_beta   90.00
_cell.angle_gamma   90.00
#
_symmetry.space_group_name_H-M   'P 1'
#
loop_
_entity.id
_entity.type
_entity.pdbx_description
1 polymer ?
#
loop_
_entity_poly.entity_id
_entity_poly.type
_entity_poly.pdbx_seq_one_letter_code
_entity_poly.pdbx_strand_id
1 'polypeptide(L)'
;MTDPFYNDHDPTHPQAIGPVTIGSGEETEVFGPVGNNLEPYTVHFPVNLRYGYTHSDNIIFAQVGAKMGASTWLDYNNRFYVGRQIPFDLPVKVSTVTPGNGQSLKVNQLAENSFGQGIDLITPMQMTMIDNGIANNGQLMRPTLVQKIVDPDGATVFSASPQPLGSPISDNTASQVRDAMYGVVQCGSGRFGPTAALAPELDTSPWAIIAKTGTGQVPQVNGKTRGAEAWLLTQAPYQNPQLTIVAMRENAGEGGSAVGPMVTRTYNDIFSKIMKIPTSPPADPNYCATTGLLQ
;
A
#
# COMPACT_ATOMS: atom_id res chain seq x y z
N MET A 1 -22.09 3.30 -2.20
CA MET A 1 -21.82 2.90 -3.59
C MET A 1 -22.01 1.40 -3.62
N THR A 2 -22.89 0.88 -4.49
CA THR A 2 -22.91 -0.56 -4.79
C THR A 2 -21.57 -0.91 -5.40
N ASP A 3 -20.83 -1.83 -4.79
CA ASP A 3 -19.56 -2.28 -5.31
C ASP A 3 -19.82 -3.01 -6.64
N PRO A 4 -19.39 -2.49 -7.80
CA PRO A 4 -19.65 -3.14 -9.08
C PRO A 4 -18.87 -4.46 -9.24
N PHE A 5 -18.08 -4.84 -8.24
CA PHE A 5 -17.28 -6.06 -8.17
C PHE A 5 -17.92 -7.13 -7.28
N TYR A 6 -18.81 -6.78 -6.36
CA TYR A 6 -19.37 -7.72 -5.39
C TYR A 6 -20.90 -7.69 -5.36
N ASN A 7 -21.47 -8.88 -5.29
CA ASN A 7 -22.87 -9.02 -4.89
C ASN A 7 -22.89 -9.17 -3.36
N ASP A 8 -23.21 -8.07 -2.66
CA ASP A 8 -23.36 -8.03 -1.20
C ASP A 8 -24.48 -8.97 -0.66
N HIS A 9 -25.11 -9.76 -1.54
CA HIS A 9 -26.23 -10.66 -1.24
C HIS A 9 -25.94 -12.15 -1.50
N ASP A 10 -24.71 -12.56 -1.85
CA ASP A 10 -24.35 -13.99 -1.97
C ASP A 10 -23.96 -14.57 -0.59
N PRO A 11 -24.78 -15.45 0.01
CA PRO A 11 -24.57 -15.97 1.36
C PRO A 11 -23.38 -16.94 1.50
N THR A 12 -22.69 -17.28 0.42
CA THR A 12 -21.56 -18.22 0.43
C THR A 12 -20.19 -17.58 0.26
N HIS A 13 -20.13 -16.32 -0.20
CA HIS A 13 -18.92 -15.51 -0.48
C HIS A 13 -17.67 -16.29 -0.98
N PRO A 14 -17.77 -17.26 -1.92
CA PRO A 14 -16.58 -17.95 -2.45
C PRO A 14 -15.62 -16.97 -3.14
N GLN A 15 -16.13 -15.81 -3.56
CA GLN A 15 -15.35 -14.74 -4.17
C GLN A 15 -14.40 -14.02 -3.20
N ALA A 16 -14.55 -14.15 -1.88
CA ALA A 16 -13.65 -13.51 -0.91
C ALA A 16 -12.66 -14.50 -0.29
N ILE A 17 -13.07 -15.74 -0.02
CA ILE A 17 -12.22 -16.74 0.65
C ILE A 17 -11.59 -17.75 -0.34
N GLY A 18 -12.16 -17.89 -1.53
CA GLY A 18 -11.73 -18.86 -2.52
C GLY A 18 -12.18 -20.30 -2.23
N PRO A 19 -11.78 -21.27 -3.07
CA PRO A 19 -10.89 -21.08 -4.21
C PRO A 19 -11.54 -20.29 -5.36
N VAL A 20 -10.82 -19.33 -5.94
CA VAL A 20 -11.21 -18.61 -7.16
C VAL A 20 -10.23 -18.94 -8.28
N THR A 21 -10.75 -19.35 -9.43
CA THR A 21 -9.96 -19.57 -10.64
C THR A 21 -9.98 -18.32 -11.51
N ILE A 22 -8.78 -17.82 -11.87
CA ILE A 22 -8.60 -16.66 -12.73
C ILE A 22 -7.82 -17.07 -13.97
N GLY A 23 -8.21 -16.53 -15.13
CA GLY A 23 -7.57 -16.83 -16.42
C GLY A 23 -8.17 -18.05 -17.13
N SER A 24 -7.48 -18.51 -18.17
CA SER A 24 -7.89 -19.68 -18.96
C SER A 24 -6.69 -20.33 -19.64
N GLY A 25 -6.76 -21.63 -19.92
CA GLY A 25 -5.68 -22.37 -20.57
C GLY A 25 -4.38 -22.27 -19.77
N GLU A 26 -3.29 -21.88 -20.42
CA GLU A 26 -1.96 -21.72 -19.82
C GLU A 26 -1.84 -20.52 -18.85
N GLU A 27 -2.85 -19.65 -18.78
CA GLU A 27 -2.91 -18.52 -17.83
C GLU A 27 -3.85 -18.81 -16.65
N THR A 28 -4.25 -20.07 -16.44
CA THR A 28 -5.13 -20.45 -15.34
C THR A 28 -4.35 -20.47 -14.03
N GLU A 29 -4.82 -19.71 -13.04
CA GLU A 29 -4.29 -19.67 -11.67
C GLU A 29 -5.43 -19.83 -10.66
N VAL A 30 -5.15 -20.47 -9.51
CA VAL A 30 -6.14 -20.73 -8.46
C VAL A 30 -5.71 -20.04 -7.17
N PHE A 31 -6.53 -19.11 -6.68
CA PHE A 31 -6.28 -18.37 -5.46
C PHE A 31 -7.14 -18.88 -4.30
N GLY A 32 -6.53 -19.07 -3.13
CA GLY A 32 -7.20 -19.48 -1.89
C GLY A 32 -7.50 -20.99 -1.76
N PRO A 33 -8.04 -21.43 -0.62
CA PRO A 33 -8.25 -20.67 0.62
C PRO A 33 -6.96 -20.46 1.43
N VAL A 34 -5.89 -21.20 1.10
CA VAL A 34 -4.57 -21.03 1.74
C VAL A 34 -3.90 -19.76 1.21
N GLY A 35 -3.33 -18.95 2.10
CA GLY A 35 -2.62 -17.73 1.73
C GLY A 35 -3.50 -16.49 1.55
N ASN A 36 -4.79 -16.55 1.92
CA ASN A 36 -5.62 -15.37 2.13
C ASN A 36 -5.65 -14.97 3.62
N ASN A 37 -5.86 -13.68 3.89
CA ASN A 37 -5.89 -13.12 5.24
C ASN A 37 -7.31 -13.11 5.85
N LEU A 38 -8.34 -13.53 5.11
CA LEU A 38 -9.70 -13.61 5.63
C LEU A 38 -9.99 -14.96 6.28
N GLU A 39 -10.58 -14.90 7.46
CA GLU A 39 -10.94 -16.05 8.29
C GLU A 39 -12.31 -16.64 7.89
N PRO A 40 -12.61 -17.91 8.23
CA PRO A 40 -13.86 -18.59 7.83
C PRO A 40 -15.16 -17.89 8.24
N TYR A 41 -15.17 -17.13 9.33
CA TYR A 41 -16.36 -16.38 9.77
C TYR A 41 -16.70 -15.19 8.84
N THR A 42 -15.75 -14.80 7.96
CA THR A 42 -15.91 -13.70 7.01
C THR A 42 -16.97 -13.97 5.94
N VAL A 43 -17.40 -15.23 5.75
CA VAL A 43 -18.51 -15.58 4.83
C VAL A 43 -19.89 -15.10 5.30
N HIS A 44 -19.98 -14.44 6.45
CA HIS A 44 -21.26 -14.07 7.07
C HIS A 44 -21.56 -12.57 7.08
N PHE A 45 -20.72 -11.73 6.49
CA PHE A 45 -20.94 -10.29 6.38
C PHE A 45 -20.42 -9.74 5.04
N PRO A 46 -20.91 -8.59 4.57
CA PRO A 46 -20.58 -8.09 3.24
C PRO A 46 -19.09 -7.75 3.12
N VAL A 47 -18.45 -8.29 2.09
CA VAL A 47 -17.04 -8.03 1.76
C VAL A 47 -16.97 -7.14 0.53
N ASN A 48 -16.41 -5.94 0.69
CA ASN A 48 -16.20 -4.97 -0.38
C ASN A 48 -14.71 -4.60 -0.51
N LEU A 49 -14.35 -3.80 -1.52
CA LEU A 49 -12.94 -3.43 -1.73
C LEU A 49 -12.29 -2.72 -0.53
N ARG A 50 -13.04 -1.92 0.26
CA ARG A 50 -12.51 -1.26 1.47
C ARG A 50 -12.21 -2.29 2.56
N TYR A 51 -13.07 -3.29 2.72
CA TYR A 51 -12.87 -4.41 3.63
C TYR A 51 -11.63 -5.21 3.23
N GLY A 52 -11.54 -5.60 1.94
CA GLY A 52 -10.38 -6.29 1.39
C GLY A 52 -9.07 -5.52 1.57
N TYR A 53 -9.09 -4.21 1.36
CA TYR A 53 -7.92 -3.36 1.60
C TYR A 53 -7.51 -3.32 3.08
N THR A 54 -8.49 -3.17 3.97
CA THR A 54 -8.30 -3.10 5.44
C THR A 54 -7.64 -4.35 5.98
N HIS A 55 -8.09 -5.52 5.52
CA HIS A 55 -7.63 -6.83 6.00
C HIS A 55 -6.59 -7.48 5.08
N SER A 56 -6.17 -6.78 4.03
CA SER A 56 -5.17 -7.24 3.06
C SER A 56 -5.54 -8.55 2.37
N ASP A 57 -6.75 -8.64 1.81
CA ASP A 57 -7.23 -9.82 1.10
C ASP A 57 -6.63 -9.93 -0.33
N ASN A 58 -5.88 -10.99 -0.58
CA ASN A 58 -5.21 -11.23 -1.85
C ASN A 58 -6.19 -11.60 -2.98
N ILE A 59 -7.26 -12.34 -2.67
CA ILE A 59 -8.24 -12.86 -3.64
C ILE A 59 -9.06 -11.71 -4.23
N ILE A 60 -9.44 -10.73 -3.40
CA ILE A 60 -10.14 -9.51 -3.83
C ILE A 60 -9.25 -8.72 -4.78
N PHE A 61 -7.99 -8.49 -4.42
CA PHE A 61 -7.04 -7.77 -5.27
C PHE A 61 -6.75 -8.51 -6.58
N ALA A 62 -6.60 -9.84 -6.55
CA ALA A 62 -6.40 -10.67 -7.73
C ALA A 62 -7.56 -10.53 -8.73
N GLN A 63 -8.81 -10.60 -8.25
CA GLN A 63 -10.01 -10.43 -9.07
C GLN A 63 -10.14 -9.01 -9.64
N VAL A 64 -9.91 -7.99 -8.81
CA VAL A 64 -9.95 -6.58 -9.24
C VAL A 64 -8.91 -6.34 -10.32
N GLY A 65 -7.69 -6.84 -10.14
CA GLY A 65 -6.61 -6.81 -11.11
C GLY A 65 -6.99 -7.43 -12.44
N ALA A 66 -7.41 -8.70 -12.42
CA ALA A 66 -7.80 -9.46 -13.60
C ALA A 66 -8.95 -8.76 -14.37
N LYS A 67 -9.96 -8.24 -13.66
CA LYS A 67 -11.09 -7.54 -14.27
C LYS A 67 -10.73 -6.15 -14.80
N MET A 68 -9.79 -5.44 -14.15
CA MET A 68 -9.28 -4.14 -14.60
C MET A 68 -8.53 -4.27 -15.93
N GLY A 69 -7.81 -5.38 -16.10
CA GLY A 69 -7.05 -5.71 -17.30
C GLY A 69 -5.72 -4.96 -17.41
N ALA A 70 -4.78 -5.57 -18.14
CA ALA A 70 -3.38 -5.12 -18.18
C ALA A 70 -3.22 -3.69 -18.74
N SER A 71 -4.03 -3.31 -19.72
CA SER A 71 -3.96 -1.97 -20.33
C SER A 71 -4.17 -0.85 -19.30
N THR A 72 -5.28 -0.94 -18.55
CA THR A 72 -5.63 0.05 -17.51
C THR A 72 -4.61 0.01 -16.37
N TRP A 73 -4.21 -1.19 -15.92
CA TRP A 73 -3.21 -1.36 -14.86
C TRP A 73 -1.86 -0.70 -15.22
N LEU A 74 -1.36 -0.95 -16.43
CA LEU A 74 -0.09 -0.40 -16.90
C LEU A 74 -0.18 1.12 -17.13
N ASP A 75 -1.33 1.64 -17.56
CA ASP A 75 -1.55 3.08 -17.66
C ASP A 75 -1.43 3.77 -16.29
N TYR A 76 -2.09 3.25 -15.24
CA TYR A 76 -1.94 3.80 -13.90
C TYR A 76 -0.51 3.69 -13.37
N ASN A 77 0.17 2.56 -13.57
CA ASN A 77 1.58 2.41 -13.20
C ASN A 77 2.46 3.47 -13.89
N ASN A 78 2.27 3.70 -15.18
CA ASN A 78 2.98 4.71 -15.95
C ASN A 78 2.69 6.15 -15.45
N ARG A 79 1.43 6.46 -15.10
CA ARG A 79 1.05 7.74 -14.49
C ARG A 79 1.75 7.98 -13.15
N PHE A 80 2.04 6.92 -12.41
CA PHE A 80 2.85 6.94 -11.18
C PHE A 80 4.37 6.82 -11.42
N TYR A 81 4.85 6.90 -12.66
CA TYR A 81 6.27 6.79 -13.05
C TYR A 81 6.91 5.40 -12.90
N VAL A 82 6.13 4.35 -12.63
CA VAL A 82 6.63 2.97 -12.68
C VAL A 82 7.04 2.64 -14.12
N GLY A 83 8.19 1.97 -14.29
CA GLY A 83 8.79 1.71 -15.60
C GLY A 83 9.50 2.91 -16.23
N ARG A 84 9.60 4.04 -15.52
CA ARG A 84 10.25 5.27 -16.00
C ARG A 84 11.38 5.72 -15.10
N GLN A 85 12.30 6.49 -15.66
CA GLN A 85 13.30 7.18 -14.86
C GLN A 85 12.62 8.26 -14.02
N ILE A 86 12.76 8.17 -12.70
CA ILE A 86 12.27 9.20 -11.78
C ILE A 86 13.17 10.44 -11.95
N PRO A 87 12.59 11.64 -12.14
CA PRO A 87 13.35 12.88 -12.24
C PRO A 87 13.80 13.34 -10.85
N PHE A 88 14.67 12.56 -10.20
CA PHE A 88 15.22 12.83 -8.88
C PHE A 88 16.65 13.35 -8.96
N ASP A 89 17.12 13.97 -7.88
CA ASP A 89 18.44 14.61 -7.83
C ASP A 89 19.58 13.59 -7.72
N LEU A 90 19.27 12.35 -7.30
CA LEU A 90 20.20 11.22 -7.26
C LEU A 90 19.76 10.10 -8.21
N PRO A 91 20.70 9.27 -8.72
CA PRO A 91 20.36 8.08 -9.46
C PRO A 91 19.53 7.11 -8.62
N VAL A 92 18.42 6.62 -9.18
CA VAL A 92 17.56 5.60 -8.56
C VAL A 92 17.27 4.50 -9.57
N LYS A 93 17.07 3.28 -9.08
CA LYS A 93 16.69 2.15 -9.93
C LYS A 93 15.25 2.31 -10.42
N VAL A 94 15.05 2.07 -11.70
CA VAL A 94 13.71 2.03 -12.30
C VAL A 94 12.99 0.79 -11.80
N SER A 95 11.76 0.99 -11.31
CA SER A 95 10.88 -0.08 -10.85
C SER A 95 10.11 -0.69 -12.03
N THR A 96 9.77 -1.97 -11.98
CA THR A 96 9.12 -2.71 -13.08
C THR A 96 7.98 -3.58 -12.61
N VAL A 97 6.91 -3.68 -13.41
CA VAL A 97 5.72 -4.52 -13.17
C VAL A 97 5.39 -5.40 -14.38
N THR A 98 6.37 -5.57 -15.26
CA THR A 98 6.24 -6.28 -16.54
C THR A 98 7.37 -7.29 -16.70
N PRO A 99 7.16 -8.36 -17.51
CA PRO A 99 8.21 -9.32 -17.78
C PRO A 99 9.46 -8.65 -18.38
N GLY A 100 10.65 -8.98 -17.87
CA GLY A 100 11.92 -8.42 -18.36
C GLY A 100 12.30 -8.85 -19.78
N ASN A 101 11.55 -9.78 -20.38
CA ASN A 101 11.75 -10.28 -21.75
C ASN A 101 10.89 -9.54 -22.80
N GLY A 102 10.16 -8.48 -22.41
CA GLY A 102 9.34 -7.68 -23.31
C GLY A 102 7.99 -8.32 -23.70
N GLN A 103 7.62 -9.45 -23.07
CA GLN A 103 6.29 -10.04 -23.25
C GLN A 103 5.20 -9.19 -22.60
N SER A 104 3.98 -9.33 -23.11
CA SER A 104 2.79 -8.73 -22.48
C SER A 104 2.51 -9.39 -21.13
N LEU A 105 1.97 -8.60 -20.20
CA LEU A 105 1.53 -9.07 -18.90
C LEU A 105 0.32 -10.00 -19.06
N LYS A 106 0.46 -11.26 -18.66
CA LYS A 106 -0.62 -12.27 -18.69
C LYS A 106 -1.66 -12.01 -17.58
N VAL A 107 -2.85 -12.58 -17.70
CA VAL A 107 -3.94 -12.37 -16.74
C VAL A 107 -3.59 -12.91 -15.35
N ASN A 108 -2.99 -14.10 -15.25
CA ASN A 108 -2.53 -14.63 -13.96
C ASN A 108 -1.42 -13.78 -13.33
N GLN A 109 -0.44 -13.35 -14.13
CA GLN A 109 0.62 -12.45 -13.66
C GLN A 109 0.07 -11.11 -13.19
N LEU A 110 -0.92 -10.56 -13.89
CA LEU A 110 -1.61 -9.35 -13.46
C LEU A 110 -2.37 -9.57 -12.14
N ALA A 111 -3.02 -10.71 -11.98
CA ALA A 111 -3.70 -11.06 -10.74
C ALA A 111 -2.71 -11.11 -9.56
N GLU A 112 -1.57 -11.77 -9.74
CA GLU A 112 -0.47 -11.81 -8.74
C GLU A 112 0.09 -10.41 -8.41
N ASN A 113 0.42 -9.63 -9.45
CA ASN A 113 0.91 -8.25 -9.29
C ASN A 113 -0.10 -7.36 -8.55
N SER A 114 -1.41 -7.63 -8.68
CA SER A 114 -2.44 -6.78 -8.08
C SER A 114 -2.49 -6.84 -6.55
N PHE A 115 -1.89 -7.87 -5.93
CA PHE A 115 -1.63 -7.92 -4.49
C PHE A 115 -0.13 -7.87 -4.15
N GLY A 116 0.71 -7.42 -5.09
CA GLY A 116 2.14 -7.21 -4.88
C GLY A 116 2.99 -8.48 -4.88
N GLN A 117 2.50 -9.55 -5.52
CA GLN A 117 3.28 -10.76 -5.81
C GLN A 117 3.54 -10.89 -7.31
N GLY A 118 4.20 -11.97 -7.74
CA GLY A 118 4.52 -12.19 -9.14
C GLY A 118 5.81 -11.50 -9.56
N ILE A 119 5.71 -10.55 -10.49
CA ILE A 119 6.87 -9.94 -11.17
C ILE A 119 7.05 -8.45 -10.85
N ASP A 120 6.39 -7.97 -9.80
CA ASP A 120 6.56 -6.63 -9.29
C ASP A 120 7.92 -6.46 -8.61
N LEU A 121 8.73 -5.54 -9.14
CA LEU A 121 10.01 -5.12 -8.58
C LEU A 121 9.96 -3.62 -8.38
N ILE A 122 9.48 -3.21 -7.20
CA ILE A 122 9.29 -1.79 -6.85
C ILE A 122 10.26 -1.37 -5.75
N THR A 123 10.91 -0.22 -5.94
CA THR A 123 11.81 0.36 -4.94
C THR A 123 11.04 1.11 -3.84
N PRO A 124 11.58 1.24 -2.61
CA PRO A 124 10.98 2.11 -1.59
C PRO A 124 10.79 3.56 -2.03
N MET A 125 11.68 4.07 -2.88
CA MET A 125 11.55 5.41 -3.48
C MET A 125 10.30 5.52 -4.36
N GLN A 126 10.07 4.53 -5.22
CA GLN A 126 8.88 4.49 -6.08
C GLN A 126 7.59 4.33 -5.26
N MET A 127 7.59 3.47 -4.23
CA MET A 127 6.44 3.36 -3.31
C MET A 127 6.17 4.66 -2.55
N THR A 128 7.22 5.37 -2.12
CA THR A 128 7.10 6.69 -1.47
C THR A 128 6.44 7.70 -2.41
N MET A 129 6.77 7.68 -3.71
CA MET A 129 6.12 8.56 -4.70
C MET A 129 4.64 8.24 -4.88
N ILE A 130 4.28 6.95 -4.97
CA ILE A 130 2.88 6.52 -5.08
C ILE A 130 2.10 6.99 -3.85
N ASP A 131 2.63 6.72 -2.66
CA ASP A 131 2.01 7.06 -1.39
C ASP A 131 1.89 8.59 -1.22
N ASN A 132 2.91 9.36 -1.62
CA ASN A 132 2.83 10.81 -1.64
C ASN A 132 1.79 11.36 -2.61
N GLY A 133 1.54 10.69 -3.74
CA GLY A 133 0.44 11.04 -4.64
C GLY A 133 -0.93 10.89 -3.96
N ILE A 134 -1.09 9.84 -3.15
CA ILE A 134 -2.29 9.64 -2.32
C ILE A 134 -2.37 10.68 -1.20
N ALA A 135 -1.27 10.95 -0.49
CA ALA A 135 -1.18 11.96 0.56
C ALA A 135 -1.55 13.36 0.05
N ASN A 136 -1.09 13.70 -1.16
CA ASN A 136 -1.24 15.00 -1.79
C ASN A 136 -2.46 15.08 -2.73
N ASN A 137 -3.58 14.47 -2.34
CA ASN A 137 -4.88 14.61 -3.03
C ASN A 137 -4.83 14.25 -4.52
N GLY A 138 -4.06 13.22 -4.86
CA GLY A 138 -3.89 12.73 -6.22
C GLY A 138 -2.84 13.46 -7.05
N GLN A 139 -2.18 14.49 -6.52
CA GLN A 139 -1.10 15.22 -7.22
C GLN A 139 0.27 14.60 -6.95
N LEU A 140 0.89 14.07 -7.99
CA LEU A 140 2.25 13.53 -7.94
C LEU A 140 3.26 14.65 -8.13
N MET A 141 4.19 14.79 -7.18
CA MET A 141 5.22 15.83 -7.20
C MET A 141 6.60 15.24 -7.52
N ARG A 142 7.46 16.05 -8.14
CA ARG A 142 8.86 15.71 -8.34
C ARG A 142 9.53 15.60 -6.97
N PRO A 143 10.16 14.47 -6.63
CA PRO A 143 10.94 14.38 -5.41
C PRO A 143 12.17 15.29 -5.49
N THR A 144 12.53 15.94 -4.38
CA THR A 144 13.66 16.86 -4.30
C THR A 144 14.47 16.57 -3.05
N LEU A 145 15.79 16.49 -3.21
CA LEU A 145 16.76 16.37 -2.12
C LEU A 145 17.56 17.66 -1.95
N VAL A 146 17.98 18.28 -3.05
CA VAL A 146 18.80 19.49 -3.03
C VAL A 146 17.91 20.72 -3.00
N GLN A 147 17.81 21.40 -1.85
CA GLN A 147 17.00 22.62 -1.74
C GLN A 147 17.68 23.84 -2.36
N LYS A 148 19.00 23.99 -2.17
CA LYS A 148 19.75 25.20 -2.56
C LYS A 148 21.22 24.86 -2.81
N ILE A 149 21.80 25.47 -3.85
CA ILE A 149 23.25 25.47 -4.09
C ILE A 149 23.72 26.93 -4.06
N VAL A 150 24.81 27.18 -3.35
CA VAL A 150 25.47 28.48 -3.25
C VAL A 150 26.89 28.40 -3.79
N ASP A 151 27.37 29.48 -4.38
CA ASP A 151 28.78 29.62 -4.76
C ASP A 151 29.66 29.99 -3.54
N PRO A 152 31.00 30.06 -3.69
CA PRO A 152 31.90 30.44 -2.60
C PRO A 152 31.68 31.84 -2.02
N ASP A 153 31.08 32.76 -2.80
CA ASP A 153 30.77 34.12 -2.38
C ASP A 153 29.40 34.20 -1.66
N GLY A 154 28.69 33.08 -1.57
CA GLY A 154 27.39 32.95 -0.91
C GLY A 154 26.20 33.28 -1.81
N ALA A 155 26.40 33.58 -3.09
CA ALA A 155 25.32 33.83 -4.03
C ALA A 155 24.60 32.52 -4.37
N THR A 156 23.28 32.60 -4.53
CA THR A 156 22.46 31.42 -4.85
C THR A 156 22.54 31.11 -6.34
N VAL A 157 23.04 29.93 -6.69
CA VAL A 157 23.15 29.49 -8.09
C VAL A 157 22.05 28.51 -8.49
N PHE A 158 21.43 27.87 -7.51
CA PHE A 158 20.26 27.01 -7.70
C PHE A 158 19.38 27.04 -6.46
N SER A 159 18.07 27.04 -6.68
CA SER A 159 17.06 26.83 -5.64
C SER A 159 15.98 25.94 -6.20
N ALA A 160 15.62 24.88 -5.47
CA ALA A 160 14.50 24.04 -5.85
C ALA A 160 13.18 24.79 -5.66
N SER A 161 12.21 24.43 -6.49
CA SER A 161 10.80 24.82 -6.35
C SER A 161 9.92 23.59 -6.51
N PRO A 162 8.76 23.50 -5.85
CA PRO A 162 7.83 22.40 -6.05
C PRO A 162 7.41 22.27 -7.52
N GLN A 163 7.52 21.06 -8.08
CA GLN A 163 7.19 20.79 -9.48
C GLN A 163 6.20 19.62 -9.57
N PRO A 164 4.97 19.84 -10.08
CA PRO A 164 4.04 18.74 -10.32
C PRO A 164 4.53 17.88 -11.50
N LEU A 165 4.42 16.57 -11.36
CA LEU A 165 4.64 15.59 -12.43
C LEU A 165 3.34 15.15 -13.09
N GLY A 166 2.21 15.29 -12.39
CA GLY A 166 0.87 15.00 -12.91
C GLY A 166 -0.14 14.70 -11.82
N SER A 167 -1.33 14.27 -12.22
CA SER A 167 -2.41 13.86 -11.32
C SER A 167 -2.87 12.44 -11.67
N PRO A 168 -2.16 11.39 -11.22
CA PRO A 168 -2.47 10.01 -11.58
C PRO A 168 -3.89 9.57 -11.19
N ILE A 169 -4.41 10.11 -10.09
CA ILE A 169 -5.74 9.82 -9.55
C ILE A 169 -6.46 11.12 -9.15
N SER A 170 -7.79 11.04 -8.99
CA SER A 170 -8.59 12.17 -8.50
C SER A 170 -8.42 12.37 -6.99
N ASP A 171 -8.72 13.57 -6.50
CA ASP A 171 -8.78 13.88 -5.07
C ASP A 171 -9.75 12.95 -4.32
N ASN A 172 -10.94 12.71 -4.89
CA ASN A 172 -11.90 11.77 -4.31
C ASN A 172 -11.33 10.34 -4.20
N THR A 173 -10.62 9.86 -5.23
CA THR A 173 -9.94 8.56 -5.18
C THR A 173 -8.86 8.54 -4.10
N ALA A 174 -8.04 9.59 -4.01
CA ALA A 174 -7.01 9.70 -2.99
C ALA A 174 -7.61 9.68 -1.57
N SER A 175 -8.71 10.38 -1.34
CA SER A 175 -9.44 10.35 -0.07
C SER A 175 -9.96 8.96 0.25
N GLN A 176 -10.58 8.26 -0.71
CA GLN A 176 -11.09 6.89 -0.51
C GLN A 176 -9.97 5.91 -0.15
N VAL A 177 -8.78 6.05 -0.76
CA VAL A 177 -7.61 5.24 -0.41
C VAL A 177 -7.13 5.54 1.01
N ARG A 178 -7.04 6.82 1.40
CA ARG A 178 -6.68 7.20 2.78
C ARG A 178 -7.68 6.67 3.81
N ASP A 179 -8.97 6.67 3.50
CA ASP A 179 -10.01 6.09 4.36
C ASP A 179 -9.86 4.57 4.53
N ALA A 180 -9.42 3.88 3.47
CA ALA A 180 -9.10 2.46 3.53
C ALA A 180 -7.81 2.21 4.34
N MET A 181 -6.77 3.05 4.18
CA MET A 181 -5.55 3.01 4.99
C MET A 181 -5.81 3.31 6.48
N TYR A 182 -6.79 4.16 6.78
CA TYR A 182 -7.26 4.36 8.16
C TYR A 182 -7.93 3.08 8.70
N GLY A 183 -8.74 2.41 7.87
CA GLY A 183 -9.26 1.07 8.16
C GLY A 183 -8.18 0.06 8.55
N VAL A 184 -7.08 -0.02 7.81
CA VAL A 184 -5.95 -0.92 8.08
C VAL A 184 -5.43 -0.76 9.52
N VAL A 185 -5.23 0.48 9.97
CA VAL A 185 -4.69 0.78 11.31
C VAL A 185 -5.74 0.64 12.40
N GLN A 186 -7.01 0.94 12.11
CA GLN A 186 -8.07 0.92 13.12
C GLN A 186 -8.75 -0.44 13.29
N CYS A 187 -8.75 -1.28 12.26
CA CYS A 187 -9.60 -2.48 12.23
C CYS A 187 -8.91 -3.73 11.67
N GLY A 188 -7.80 -3.60 10.92
CA GLY A 188 -7.27 -4.70 10.12
C GLY A 188 -5.78 -4.96 10.32
N SER A 189 -5.08 -5.18 9.20
CA SER A 189 -3.72 -5.75 9.21
C SER A 189 -2.67 -4.87 9.87
N GLY A 190 -2.95 -3.57 10.08
CA GLY A 190 -2.10 -2.63 10.81
C GLY A 190 -2.47 -2.48 12.30
N ARG A 191 -3.50 -3.16 12.79
CA ARG A 191 -3.93 -3.11 14.20
C ARG A 191 -3.51 -4.33 14.99
N PHE A 192 -3.70 -5.52 14.41
CA PHE A 192 -3.52 -6.77 15.12
C PHE A 192 -2.24 -7.46 14.67
N GLY A 193 -1.42 -7.89 15.63
CA GLY A 193 -0.30 -8.79 15.39
C GLY A 193 -0.68 -10.23 15.72
N PRO A 194 0.19 -11.21 15.41
CA PRO A 194 -0.06 -12.62 15.72
C PRO A 194 -0.18 -12.88 17.24
N THR A 195 0.35 -11.97 18.07
CA THR A 195 0.14 -11.92 19.52
C THR A 195 0.04 -10.46 19.97
N ALA A 196 -0.50 -10.22 21.16
CA ALA A 196 -0.54 -8.88 21.75
C ALA A 196 0.86 -8.25 21.90
N ALA A 197 1.89 -9.07 22.17
CA ALA A 197 3.28 -8.62 22.29
C ALA A 197 3.91 -8.22 20.94
N LEU A 198 3.26 -8.57 19.82
CA LEU A 198 3.69 -8.27 18.45
C LEU A 198 2.71 -7.34 17.74
N ALA A 199 1.94 -6.55 18.50
CA ALA A 199 1.04 -5.55 17.95
C ALA A 199 1.84 -4.50 17.14
N PRO A 200 1.35 -4.04 15.98
CA PRO A 200 2.01 -2.99 15.18
C PRO A 200 2.12 -1.62 15.88
N GLU A 201 1.28 -1.36 16.90
CA GLU A 201 1.24 -0.11 17.67
C GLU A 201 0.93 1.17 16.85
N LEU A 202 0.51 1.06 15.59
CA LEU A 202 0.26 2.21 14.71
C LEU A 202 -0.89 3.10 15.21
N ASP A 203 -1.92 2.49 15.78
CA ASP A 203 -3.10 3.17 16.33
C ASP A 203 -2.82 3.91 17.66
N THR A 204 -1.68 3.64 18.30
CA THR A 204 -1.30 4.27 19.57
C THR A 204 -0.73 5.69 19.40
N SER A 205 -0.38 6.07 18.17
CA SER A 205 0.12 7.42 17.88
C SER A 205 -1.00 8.45 17.98
N PRO A 206 -0.79 9.59 18.66
CA PRO A 206 -1.81 10.63 18.79
C PRO A 206 -1.99 11.45 17.50
N TRP A 207 -1.26 11.15 16.43
CA TRP A 207 -1.39 11.83 15.13
C TRP A 207 -2.18 11.01 14.10
N ALA A 208 -2.86 9.94 14.52
CA ALA A 208 -3.69 9.10 13.64
C ALA A 208 -2.94 8.66 12.37
N ILE A 209 -1.94 7.78 12.56
CA ILE A 209 -1.22 7.17 11.45
C ILE A 209 -2.21 6.35 10.62
N ILE A 210 -2.11 6.47 9.29
CA ILE A 210 -2.77 5.57 8.32
C ILE A 210 -1.70 4.75 7.61
N ALA A 211 -2.03 3.53 7.20
CA ALA A 211 -1.02 2.63 6.68
C ALA A 211 -1.55 1.63 5.65
N LYS A 212 -0.61 0.99 4.96
CA LYS A 212 -0.81 -0.32 4.34
C LYS A 212 0.36 -1.23 4.69
N THR A 213 0.04 -2.44 5.18
CA THR A 213 1.05 -3.47 5.43
C THR A 213 1.33 -4.28 4.16
N GLY A 214 2.53 -4.86 4.07
CA GLY A 214 2.93 -5.75 3.00
C GLY A 214 3.87 -6.85 3.50
N THR A 215 3.75 -8.02 2.86
CA THR A 215 4.51 -9.22 3.17
C THR A 215 5.01 -9.83 1.87
N GLY A 216 6.13 -9.32 1.38
CA GLY A 216 6.70 -9.70 0.09
C GLY A 216 7.44 -11.03 0.21
N GLN A 217 6.91 -12.10 -0.36
CA GLN A 217 7.60 -13.39 -0.39
C GLN A 217 8.81 -13.30 -1.33
N VAL A 218 9.95 -13.83 -0.88
CA VAL A 218 11.19 -13.87 -1.67
C VAL A 218 11.50 -15.30 -2.12
N PRO A 219 12.02 -15.49 -3.34
CA PRO A 219 12.40 -16.82 -3.83
C PRO A 219 13.43 -17.50 -2.92
N GLN A 220 13.40 -18.83 -2.90
CA GLN A 220 14.44 -19.61 -2.23
C GLN A 220 15.80 -19.38 -2.91
N VAL A 221 16.85 -19.21 -2.11
CA VAL A 221 18.23 -19.09 -2.60
C VAL A 221 19.01 -20.31 -2.13
N ASN A 222 19.56 -21.08 -3.07
CA ASN A 222 20.32 -22.31 -2.79
C ASN A 222 19.55 -23.32 -1.92
N GLY A 223 18.24 -23.49 -2.17
CA GLY A 223 17.37 -24.39 -1.41
C GLY A 223 17.05 -23.92 0.02
N LYS A 224 17.45 -22.70 0.39
CA LYS A 224 17.10 -22.10 1.69
C LYS A 224 15.89 -21.19 1.54
N THR A 225 14.86 -21.46 2.32
CA THR A 225 13.71 -20.56 2.51
C THR A 225 14.19 -19.29 3.19
N ARG A 226 13.87 -18.14 2.58
CA ARG A 226 14.04 -16.83 3.17
C ARG A 226 12.70 -16.39 3.75
N GLY A 227 12.74 -15.66 4.88
CA GLY A 227 11.52 -15.06 5.42
C GLY A 227 10.99 -13.99 4.46
N ALA A 228 9.69 -13.74 4.49
CA ALA A 228 9.10 -12.64 3.73
C ALA A 228 9.72 -11.29 4.15
N GLU A 229 9.80 -10.37 3.20
CA GLU A 229 10.17 -8.98 3.46
C GLU A 229 8.97 -8.25 4.04
N ALA A 230 9.17 -7.66 5.22
CA ALA A 230 8.19 -6.84 5.88
C ALA A 230 8.20 -5.45 5.23
N TRP A 231 7.06 -4.99 4.73
CA TRP A 231 6.86 -3.67 4.15
C TRP A 231 5.77 -2.91 4.90
N LEU A 232 5.98 -1.62 5.10
CA LEU A 232 4.96 -0.75 5.66
C LEU A 232 5.02 0.62 4.99
N LEU A 233 3.91 1.01 4.39
CA LEU A 233 3.66 2.36 3.91
C LEU A 233 2.80 3.07 4.94
N THR A 234 3.18 4.30 5.29
CA THR A 234 2.46 5.08 6.30
C THR A 234 2.41 6.54 5.94
N GLN A 235 1.32 7.19 6.35
CA GLN A 235 1.15 8.63 6.29
C GLN A 235 0.56 9.12 7.60
N ALA A 236 0.91 10.34 8.00
CA ALA A 236 0.25 11.01 9.11
C ALA A 236 0.37 12.53 9.01
N PRO A 237 -0.54 13.30 9.62
CA PRO A 237 -1.82 12.85 10.17
C PRO A 237 -2.85 12.42 9.12
N TYR A 238 -3.77 11.51 9.47
CA TYR A 238 -4.83 10.99 8.56
C TYR A 238 -5.52 12.07 7.72
N GLN A 239 -6.06 13.13 8.34
CA GLN A 239 -6.89 14.12 7.64
C GLN A 239 -6.09 15.06 6.74
N ASN A 240 -4.81 15.28 7.06
CA ASN A 240 -3.95 16.18 6.31
C ASN A 240 -2.50 15.69 6.40
N PRO A 241 -2.13 14.65 5.64
CA PRO A 241 -0.81 14.05 5.69
C PRO A 241 0.32 15.08 5.54
N GLN A 242 1.25 15.11 6.49
CA GLN A 242 2.42 15.98 6.49
C GLN A 242 3.73 15.19 6.32
N LEU A 243 3.71 13.89 6.61
CA LEU A 243 4.87 13.02 6.51
C LEU A 243 4.46 11.61 6.09
N THR A 244 5.17 11.10 5.09
CA THR A 244 5.12 9.71 4.64
C THR A 244 6.37 8.99 5.10
N ILE A 245 6.23 7.78 5.65
CA ILE A 245 7.35 6.88 5.95
C ILE A 245 7.08 5.54 5.24
N VAL A 246 8.00 5.14 4.37
CA VAL A 246 8.07 3.79 3.82
C VAL A 246 9.20 3.05 4.52
N ALA A 247 8.85 1.98 5.22
CA ALA A 247 9.79 1.16 5.97
C ALA A 247 9.80 -0.27 5.44
N MET A 248 10.98 -0.89 5.45
CA MET A 248 11.14 -2.29 5.10
C MET A 248 12.09 -2.99 6.04
N ARG A 249 11.88 -4.29 6.25
CA ARG A 249 12.81 -5.17 6.96
C ARG A 249 12.86 -6.53 6.28
N GLU A 250 14.05 -6.89 5.80
CA GLU A 250 14.26 -8.17 5.14
C GLU A 250 14.06 -9.36 6.08
N ASN A 251 13.45 -10.43 5.58
CA ASN A 251 13.25 -11.69 6.29
C ASN A 251 12.52 -11.55 7.64
N ALA A 252 11.59 -10.61 7.75
CA ALA A 252 10.92 -10.27 9.01
C ALA A 252 9.42 -10.60 9.06
N GLY A 253 8.85 -11.17 8.00
CA GLY A 253 7.45 -11.57 7.96
C GLY A 253 6.53 -10.37 7.75
N GLU A 254 5.50 -10.25 8.59
CA GLU A 254 4.45 -9.23 8.44
C GLU A 254 4.96 -7.80 8.70
N GLY A 255 4.70 -6.90 7.74
CA GLY A 255 5.00 -5.48 7.80
C GLY A 255 4.58 -4.80 9.10
N GLY A 256 3.31 -4.91 9.44
CA GLY A 256 2.73 -4.26 10.62
C GLY A 256 3.51 -4.58 11.90
N SER A 257 3.64 -5.86 12.23
CA SER A 257 4.33 -6.30 13.46
C SER A 257 5.84 -6.04 13.43
N ALA A 258 6.49 -6.24 12.28
CA ALA A 258 7.95 -6.20 12.20
C ALA A 258 8.54 -4.78 12.21
N VAL A 259 7.82 -3.79 11.66
CA VAL A 259 8.30 -2.41 11.54
C VAL A 259 7.38 -1.36 12.17
N GLY A 260 6.11 -1.68 12.44
CA GLY A 260 5.11 -0.75 13.00
C GLY A 260 5.59 -0.01 14.26
N PRO A 261 6.07 -0.70 15.32
CA PRO A 261 6.49 -0.02 16.55
C PRO A 261 7.61 1.00 16.34
N MET A 262 8.55 0.71 15.43
CA MET A 262 9.63 1.64 15.07
C MET A 262 9.07 2.87 14.34
N VAL A 263 8.17 2.66 13.38
CA VAL A 263 7.55 3.73 12.60
C VAL A 263 6.68 4.63 13.50
N THR A 264 5.88 4.05 14.39
CA THR A 264 5.09 4.79 15.40
C THR A 264 5.97 5.71 16.24
N ARG A 265 7.07 5.19 16.80
CA ARG A 265 8.01 6.00 17.58
C ARG A 265 8.66 7.10 16.74
N THR A 266 8.97 6.83 15.48
CA THR A 266 9.57 7.79 14.55
C THR A 266 8.62 8.96 14.27
N TYR A 267 7.35 8.68 13.97
CA TYR A 267 6.33 9.72 13.84
C TYR A 267 6.21 10.54 15.12
N ASN A 268 6.10 9.87 16.27
CA ASN A 268 5.91 10.55 17.54
C ASN A 268 7.06 11.50 17.85
N ASP A 269 8.30 11.08 17.60
CA ASP A 269 9.48 11.92 17.79
C ASP A 269 9.53 13.11 16.81
N ILE A 270 9.31 12.87 15.52
CA ILE A 270 9.33 13.94 14.51
C ILE A 270 8.23 14.97 14.78
N PHE A 271 7.01 14.51 15.03
CA PHE A 271 5.87 15.41 15.22
C PHE A 271 5.88 16.14 16.56
N SER A 272 6.38 15.53 17.64
CA SER A 272 6.48 16.23 18.93
C SER A 272 7.67 17.19 19.00
N LYS A 273 8.84 16.82 18.44
CA LYS A 273 10.10 17.56 18.66
C LYS A 273 10.46 18.47 17.50
N ILE A 274 10.21 18.05 16.26
CA ILE A 274 10.72 18.72 15.04
C ILE A 274 9.62 19.56 14.39
N MET A 275 8.55 18.91 13.92
CA MET A 275 7.49 19.57 13.16
C MET A 275 6.43 20.24 14.05
N LYS A 276 6.28 19.79 15.30
CA LYS A 276 5.31 20.31 16.29
C LYS A 276 3.88 20.34 15.75
N ILE A 277 3.47 19.25 15.11
CA ILE A 277 2.11 19.09 14.55
C ILE A 277 1.11 18.88 15.71
N PRO A 278 -0.07 19.54 15.71
CA PRO A 278 -1.12 19.25 16.68
C PRO A 278 -1.58 17.79 16.62
N THR A 279 -1.97 17.21 17.76
CA THR A 279 -2.52 15.86 17.81
C THR A 279 -3.88 15.79 17.10
N SER A 280 -4.19 14.64 16.52
CA SER A 280 -5.49 14.36 15.91
C SER A 280 -6.55 14.09 16.99
N PRO A 281 -7.84 14.29 16.67
CA PRO A 281 -8.91 13.77 17.50
C PRO A 281 -8.76 12.26 17.72
N PRO A 282 -9.13 11.73 18.91
CA PRO A 282 -9.16 10.30 19.13
C PRO A 282 -10.03 9.60 18.07
N ALA A 283 -9.65 8.37 17.71
CA ALA A 283 -10.48 7.53 16.84
C ALA A 283 -11.86 7.30 17.48
N ASP A 284 -12.91 7.28 16.65
CA ASP A 284 -14.24 6.86 17.11
C ASP A 284 -14.17 5.38 17.55
N PRO A 285 -14.47 5.04 18.82
CA PRO A 285 -14.41 3.67 19.30
C PRO A 285 -15.37 2.73 18.55
N ASN A 286 -16.40 3.27 17.89
CA ASN A 286 -17.36 2.49 17.10
C ASN A 286 -17.01 2.44 15.61
N TYR A 287 -15.91 3.06 15.17
CA TYR A 287 -15.55 3.19 13.75
C TYR A 287 -15.61 1.85 12.99
N CYS A 288 -14.99 0.79 13.52
CA CYS A 288 -14.98 -0.51 12.85
C CYS A 288 -16.38 -1.13 12.73
N ALA A 289 -17.23 -0.95 13.75
CA ALA A 289 -18.60 -1.46 13.74
C ALA A 289 -19.48 -0.67 12.77
N THR A 290 -19.43 0.66 12.81
CA THR A 290 -20.26 1.54 11.96
C THR A 290 -19.87 1.49 10.49
N THR A 291 -18.61 1.15 10.19
CA THR A 291 -18.11 0.98 8.82
C THR A 291 -18.14 -0.45 8.31
N GLY A 292 -18.55 -1.42 9.15
CA GLY A 292 -18.60 -2.84 8.77
C GLY A 292 -17.21 -3.44 8.49
N LEU A 293 -16.17 -2.98 9.20
CA LEU A 293 -14.78 -3.43 9.05
C LEU A 293 -14.32 -4.37 10.16
N LEU A 294 -15.20 -4.75 11.09
CA LEU A 294 -14.89 -5.80 12.06
C LEU A 294 -14.77 -7.14 11.35
N GLN A 295 -13.63 -7.81 11.58
CA GLN A 295 -13.47 -9.24 11.32
C GLN A 295 -14.16 -9.98 12.48
#